data_AF-A0A506TXP5-F1
#
_entry.id   AF-A0A506TXP5-F1
#
_cell.length_a   1.000
_cell.length_b   1.000
_cell.length_c   1.000
_cell.angle_alpha   90.00
_cell.angle_beta   90.00
_cell.angle_gamma   90.00
#
_symmetry.space_group_name_H-M   'P 1'
#
loop_
_entity.id
_entity.type
_entity.pdbx_description
1 polymer ?
#
loop_
_entity_poly.entity_id
_entity_poly.type
_entity_poly.pdbx_seq_one_letter_code
_entity_poly.pdbx_strand_id
1 'polypeptide(L)'
;MARRNDGPCRRRHGPACLRCQPQHGRLLQLDAESLPGPARRSTTEPCRHRHDRPCRTRSRDTGERTRMSREHLKRFRTPYPDYNVLAKWDTPSFDDVTRRVIAHRLEHVPKRRFLDEAQYALLRAVMDTVLPQPERSEADRIPLEALLDEKLAMNLTDGTRHKDVLTQREAWPRGLAAIDAEAHAMHGRGFLSLSADERHSVLEAIDTGRVDGEHWKGLVPKSFFRHVLLKQAVKIYYSHPAAWNEIGFGGPAAPRGYLRLGPDMRDPWEAEEKRRPQEAEDLSEDET
;
A
#
# COMPACT_ATOMS: atom_id res chain seq x y z
N MET A 1 -72.05 44.40 18.94
CA MET A 1 -71.15 44.28 20.12
C MET A 1 -69.97 43.41 19.70
N ALA A 2 -68.88 43.98 19.17
CA ALA A 2 -67.67 44.43 19.90
C ALA A 2 -66.95 43.25 20.62
N ARG A 3 -65.94 42.61 19.98
CA ARG A 3 -64.46 42.75 20.15
C ARG A 3 -63.96 42.25 21.54
N ARG A 4 -62.89 41.45 21.69
CA ARG A 4 -61.46 41.62 21.32
C ARG A 4 -60.76 40.24 21.31
N ASN A 5 -59.93 39.87 20.33
CA ASN A 5 -58.50 40.20 20.13
C ASN A 5 -57.54 39.55 21.16
N ASP A 6 -56.68 38.62 20.72
CA ASP A 6 -55.20 38.76 20.70
C ASP A 6 -54.54 37.44 20.22
N GLY A 7 -53.85 37.48 19.07
CA GLY A 7 -52.90 36.44 18.63
C GLY A 7 -51.48 36.77 19.12
N PRO A 8 -50.39 36.41 18.42
CA PRO A 8 -50.04 35.21 17.65
C PRO A 8 -48.68 34.61 18.14
N CYS A 9 -48.21 33.46 17.62
CA CYS A 9 -46.78 33.31 17.24
C CYS A 9 -46.44 31.95 16.61
N ARG A 10 -45.80 32.01 15.43
CA ARG A 10 -44.98 30.95 14.84
C ARG A 10 -43.65 30.85 15.59
N ARG A 11 -43.03 29.66 15.66
CA ARG A 11 -41.59 29.42 15.36
C ARG A 11 -41.18 27.95 15.47
N ARG A 12 -40.08 27.65 14.79
CA ARG A 12 -39.46 26.35 14.47
C ARG A 12 -38.46 25.86 15.54
N HIS A 13 -38.15 24.56 15.43
CA HIS A 13 -36.91 23.81 15.76
C HIS A 13 -36.46 23.60 17.22
N GLY A 14 -36.34 22.31 17.58
CA GLY A 14 -35.49 21.76 18.64
C GLY A 14 -35.15 20.28 18.33
N PRO A 15 -33.97 19.76 18.74
CA PRO A 15 -33.47 18.44 18.33
C PRO A 15 -34.09 17.30 19.14
N ALA A 16 -34.20 16.11 18.53
CA ALA A 16 -34.71 14.91 19.18
C ALA A 16 -33.72 14.36 20.23
N CYS A 17 -34.28 13.96 21.36
CA CYS A 17 -33.62 13.56 22.60
C CYS A 17 -32.90 12.20 22.49
N LEU A 18 -31.71 12.12 23.11
CA LEU A 18 -30.96 10.90 23.40
C LEU A 18 -31.69 10.08 24.47
N ARG A 19 -32.34 8.97 24.09
CA ARG A 19 -32.57 7.77 24.92
C ARG A 19 -33.33 6.70 24.13
N CYS A 20 -32.61 5.99 23.27
CA CYS A 20 -33.03 4.67 22.80
C CYS A 20 -31.83 3.73 22.98
N GLN A 21 -31.90 2.82 23.96
CA GLN A 21 -30.97 1.70 24.06
C GLN A 21 -31.31 0.67 22.96
N PRO A 22 -30.35 0.20 22.16
CA PRO A 22 -30.55 -1.01 21.37
C PRO A 22 -30.32 -2.25 22.26
N GLN A 23 -31.31 -3.14 22.28
CA GLN A 23 -31.19 -4.47 22.86
C GLN A 23 -30.28 -5.33 21.97
N HIS A 24 -29.04 -5.54 22.38
CA HIS A 24 -28.17 -6.56 21.82
C HIS A 24 -28.02 -7.71 22.81
N GLY A 25 -28.29 -8.92 22.32
CA GLY A 25 -28.17 -10.17 23.07
C GLY A 25 -26.75 -10.39 23.59
N ARG A 26 -26.65 -10.85 24.84
CA ARG A 26 -25.40 -11.28 25.48
C ARG A 26 -24.80 -12.44 24.70
N LEU A 27 -23.58 -12.27 24.20
CA LEU A 27 -22.67 -13.39 23.95
C LEU A 27 -22.17 -13.89 25.31
N LEU A 28 -22.32 -15.18 25.56
CA LEU A 28 -21.76 -15.87 26.72
C LEU A 28 -20.23 -15.84 26.62
N GLN A 29 -19.61 -15.28 27.65
CA GLN A 29 -18.18 -15.23 27.84
C GLN A 29 -17.70 -16.63 28.27
N LEU A 30 -16.83 -17.25 27.48
CA LEU A 30 -16.12 -18.46 27.89
C LEU A 30 -14.84 -18.03 28.61
N ASP A 31 -14.72 -18.44 29.88
CA ASP A 31 -13.56 -18.15 30.71
C ASP A 31 -12.32 -18.90 30.22
N ALA A 32 -11.19 -18.19 30.09
CA ALA A 32 -9.90 -18.77 29.79
C ALA A 32 -9.17 -19.11 31.09
N GLU A 33 -8.90 -20.39 31.33
CA GLU A 33 -8.01 -20.85 32.41
C GLU A 33 -6.56 -20.42 32.13
N SER A 34 -5.90 -19.90 33.17
CA SER A 34 -4.54 -19.36 33.13
C SER A 34 -3.54 -20.38 33.68
N LEU A 35 -2.43 -20.60 32.96
CA LEU A 35 -1.26 -21.32 33.47
C LEU A 35 0.00 -20.44 33.41
N PRO A 36 0.95 -20.58 34.36
CA PRO A 36 1.99 -19.59 34.60
C PRO A 36 3.26 -19.85 33.80
N GLY A 37 3.85 -18.78 33.24
CA GLY A 37 5.17 -18.79 32.58
C GLY A 37 6.34 -18.65 33.57
N PRO A 38 7.55 -19.13 33.22
CA PRO A 38 8.70 -19.10 34.13
C PRO A 38 9.49 -17.79 34.08
N ALA A 39 10.21 -17.55 35.19
CA ALA A 39 10.85 -16.31 35.61
C ALA A 39 12.15 -15.95 34.86
N ARG A 40 12.37 -14.64 34.66
CA ARG A 40 13.64 -14.05 34.22
C ARG A 40 14.57 -13.81 35.42
N ARG A 41 15.84 -14.22 35.31
CA ARG A 41 16.93 -13.78 36.21
C ARG A 41 17.71 -12.65 35.53
N SER A 42 17.85 -11.57 36.28
CA SER A 42 18.75 -10.45 36.09
C SER A 42 20.17 -10.78 36.55
N THR A 43 21.19 -10.24 35.88
CA THR A 43 22.45 -9.87 36.54
C THR A 43 23.02 -8.61 35.89
N THR A 44 23.38 -7.68 36.78
CA THR A 44 23.91 -6.35 36.58
C THR A 44 25.44 -6.33 36.79
N GLU A 45 26.10 -5.41 36.06
CA GLU A 45 27.34 -4.68 36.41
C GLU A 45 28.72 -5.38 36.38
N PRO A 46 29.86 -4.64 36.35
CA PRO A 46 30.15 -3.31 35.74
C PRO A 46 31.52 -3.22 35.01
N CYS A 47 31.70 -2.12 34.27
CA CYS A 47 32.88 -1.75 33.48
C CYS A 47 34.16 -1.43 34.29
N ARG A 48 35.34 -1.62 33.66
CA ARG A 48 36.62 -1.02 34.06
C ARG A 48 37.40 -0.46 32.87
N HIS A 49 37.89 0.77 33.03
CA HIS A 49 38.72 1.57 32.12
C HIS A 49 40.14 1.01 31.85
N ARG A 50 40.72 1.27 30.66
CA ARG A 50 41.79 2.29 30.42
C ARG A 50 42.48 2.20 29.03
N HIS A 51 42.67 3.41 28.46
CA HIS A 51 43.86 3.97 27.78
C HIS A 51 44.23 3.75 26.30
N ASP A 52 44.37 4.92 25.64
CA ASP A 52 45.42 5.39 24.71
C ASP A 52 45.52 4.88 23.25
N ARG A 53 44.99 5.72 22.32
CA ARG A 53 45.56 6.35 21.07
C ARG A 53 46.42 5.50 20.08
N PRO A 54 46.53 5.84 18.76
CA PRO A 54 46.29 7.15 18.11
C PRO A 54 45.61 7.13 16.72
N CYS A 55 45.25 8.35 16.25
CA CYS A 55 44.84 8.67 14.88
C CYS A 55 45.85 8.20 13.82
N ARG A 56 45.34 7.57 12.75
CA ARG A 56 45.99 7.55 11.43
C ARG A 56 45.17 8.30 10.40
N THR A 57 45.87 9.18 9.70
CA THR A 57 45.41 10.05 8.62
C THR A 57 45.46 9.35 7.26
N ARG A 58 44.52 9.77 6.40
CA ARG A 58 44.50 9.76 4.92
C ARG A 58 44.58 8.41 4.20
N SER A 59 43.57 8.16 3.36
CA SER A 59 43.77 8.38 1.92
C SER A 59 42.45 8.70 1.21
N ARG A 60 42.51 9.62 0.25
CA ARG A 60 41.45 9.87 -0.73
C ARG A 60 41.55 8.76 -1.75
N ASP A 61 40.52 7.92 -1.86
CA ASP A 61 40.41 6.99 -2.97
C ASP A 61 39.38 7.53 -3.96
N THR A 62 39.91 8.05 -5.05
CA THR A 62 39.16 8.51 -6.23
C THR A 62 39.02 7.34 -7.17
N GLY A 63 37.78 6.93 -7.40
CA GLY A 63 37.37 6.32 -8.65
C GLY A 63 37.54 4.82 -8.73
N GLU A 64 36.46 4.11 -8.41
CA GLU A 64 35.97 3.09 -9.33
C GLU A 64 34.48 2.92 -9.08
N ARG A 65 33.71 3.67 -9.88
CA ARG A 65 32.27 3.54 -10.01
C ARG A 65 32.02 2.23 -10.76
N THR A 66 32.21 1.13 -10.07
CA THR A 66 31.90 -0.20 -10.59
C THR A 66 30.39 -0.26 -10.73
N ARG A 67 29.97 -0.18 -12.00
CA ARG A 67 28.71 -0.65 -12.55
C ARG A 67 28.54 -2.13 -12.14
N MET A 68 28.23 -2.36 -10.87
CA MET A 68 27.69 -3.64 -10.41
C MET A 68 26.31 -3.73 -11.06
N SER A 69 26.21 -4.57 -12.09
CA SER A 69 24.93 -4.98 -12.65
C SER A 69 24.03 -5.40 -11.48
N ARG A 70 22.85 -4.79 -11.37
CA ARG A 70 21.80 -5.22 -10.44
C ARG A 70 21.19 -6.57 -10.90
N GLU A 71 22.03 -7.56 -11.23
CA GLU A 71 21.64 -8.95 -11.44
C GLU A 71 21.11 -9.61 -10.16
N HIS A 72 21.07 -8.89 -9.04
CA HIS A 72 20.39 -9.28 -7.81
C HIS A 72 19.41 -8.20 -7.34
N LEU A 73 18.42 -7.82 -8.17
CA LEU A 73 17.12 -7.54 -7.55
C LEU A 73 16.69 -8.88 -6.94
N LYS A 74 16.96 -9.11 -5.64
CA LYS A 74 16.59 -10.34 -4.94
C LYS A 74 15.13 -10.61 -5.28
N ARG A 75 14.88 -11.62 -6.12
CA ARG A 75 13.52 -11.99 -6.55
C ARG A 75 12.68 -12.09 -5.29
N PHE A 76 11.64 -11.25 -5.18
CA PHE A 76 10.78 -11.27 -4.01
C PHE A 76 10.26 -12.70 -3.84
N ARG A 77 10.48 -13.27 -2.65
CA ARG A 77 9.94 -14.57 -2.27
C ARG A 77 9.00 -14.32 -1.11
N THR A 78 7.72 -14.65 -1.31
CA THR A 78 6.74 -14.56 -0.25
C THR A 78 7.18 -15.44 0.94
N PRO A 79 7.04 -14.95 2.18
CA PRO A 79 7.19 -15.77 3.38
C PRO A 79 6.10 -16.84 3.54
N TYR A 80 5.04 -16.81 2.71
CA TYR A 80 3.86 -17.66 2.79
C TYR A 80 3.68 -18.52 1.53
N PRO A 81 4.67 -19.37 1.18
CA PRO A 81 4.69 -20.08 -0.11
C PRO A 81 3.52 -21.04 -0.31
N ASP A 82 2.95 -21.57 0.77
CA ASP A 82 1.87 -22.57 0.73
C ASP A 82 0.49 -21.97 1.04
N TYR A 83 0.41 -20.65 1.25
CA TYR A 83 -0.82 -20.01 1.62
C TYR A 83 -1.64 -19.61 0.39
N ASN A 84 -2.90 -20.03 0.36
CA ASN A 84 -3.86 -19.61 -0.64
C ASN A 84 -5.15 -19.13 0.02
N VAL A 85 -5.39 -17.83 -0.01
CA VAL A 85 -6.58 -17.19 0.55
C VAL A 85 -7.87 -17.69 -0.09
N LEU A 86 -7.83 -18.13 -1.36
CA LEU A 86 -8.99 -18.68 -2.07
C LEU A 86 -9.35 -20.10 -1.61
N ALA A 87 -8.48 -20.81 -0.88
CA ALA A 87 -8.84 -22.08 -0.24
C ALA A 87 -9.97 -21.92 0.79
N LYS A 88 -10.23 -20.68 1.22
CA LYS A 88 -11.33 -20.33 2.14
C LYS A 88 -12.68 -20.14 1.44
N TRP A 89 -12.75 -20.26 0.12
CA TRP A 89 -13.93 -19.92 -0.69
C TRP A 89 -15.23 -20.49 -0.11
N ASP A 90 -15.24 -21.78 0.19
CA ASP A 90 -16.41 -22.52 0.69
C ASP A 90 -16.56 -22.51 2.22
N THR A 91 -15.70 -21.77 2.92
CA THR A 91 -15.75 -21.66 4.39
C THR A 91 -16.60 -20.45 4.83
N PRO A 92 -17.03 -20.39 6.10
CA PRO A 92 -17.71 -19.21 6.64
C PRO A 92 -16.85 -17.95 6.69
N SER A 93 -15.57 -18.00 6.29
CA SER A 93 -14.71 -16.82 6.26
C SER A 93 -15.07 -15.86 5.13
N PHE A 94 -15.75 -16.32 4.07
CA PHE A 94 -16.32 -15.44 3.05
C PHE A 94 -17.85 -15.56 3.03
N ASP A 95 -18.52 -14.44 3.24
CA ASP A 95 -19.95 -14.33 2.97
C ASP A 95 -20.22 -14.13 1.46
N ASP A 96 -21.48 -14.18 1.07
CA ASP A 96 -21.87 -14.09 -0.35
C ASP A 96 -21.53 -12.73 -0.97
N VAL A 97 -21.45 -11.66 -0.16
CA VAL A 97 -21.02 -10.34 -0.63
C VAL A 97 -19.53 -10.36 -0.96
N THR A 98 -18.72 -10.90 -0.06
CA THR A 98 -17.27 -11.03 -0.22
C THR A 98 -16.94 -11.93 -1.41
N ARG A 99 -17.61 -13.09 -1.53
CA ARG A 99 -17.46 -13.98 -2.70
C ARG A 99 -17.76 -13.26 -4.00
N ARG A 100 -18.88 -12.52 -4.08
CA ARG A 100 -19.25 -11.77 -5.28
C ARG A 100 -18.21 -10.72 -5.67
N VAL A 101 -17.68 -9.98 -4.70
CA VAL A 101 -16.66 -8.95 -4.94
C VAL A 101 -15.34 -9.58 -5.38
N ILE A 102 -14.93 -10.68 -4.74
CA ILE A 102 -13.70 -11.40 -5.12
C ILE A 102 -13.85 -12.04 -6.50
N ALA A 103 -14.94 -12.76 -6.78
CA ALA A 103 -15.24 -13.34 -8.09
C ALA A 103 -15.18 -12.25 -9.18
N HIS A 104 -15.83 -11.12 -8.95
CA HIS A 104 -15.81 -10.01 -9.90
C HIS A 104 -14.38 -9.54 -10.21
N ARG A 105 -13.53 -9.38 -9.18
CA ARG A 105 -12.12 -8.99 -9.38
C ARG A 105 -11.29 -10.04 -10.12
N LEU A 106 -11.53 -11.32 -9.87
CA LEU A 106 -10.78 -12.41 -10.49
C LEU A 106 -11.19 -12.66 -11.94
N GLU A 107 -12.48 -12.53 -12.25
CA GLU A 107 -13.03 -12.91 -13.55
C GLU A 107 -13.15 -11.73 -14.52
N HIS A 108 -13.22 -10.50 -14.01
CA HIS A 108 -13.51 -9.32 -14.84
C HIS A 108 -12.32 -8.35 -14.84
N VAL A 109 -11.43 -8.53 -15.82
CA VAL A 109 -10.42 -7.51 -16.15
C VAL A 109 -11.07 -6.47 -17.06
N PRO A 110 -11.23 -5.21 -16.63
CA PRO A 110 -11.87 -4.19 -17.43
C PRO A 110 -11.02 -3.84 -18.65
N LYS A 111 -11.68 -3.48 -19.76
CA LYS A 111 -11.00 -2.92 -20.93
C LYS A 111 -10.63 -1.46 -20.68
N ARG A 112 -9.67 -0.93 -21.44
CA ARG A 112 -9.36 0.51 -21.48
C ARG A 112 -10.60 1.33 -21.86
N ARG A 113 -10.87 2.40 -21.11
CA ARG A 113 -12.06 3.27 -21.19
C ARG A 113 -11.74 4.76 -21.06
N PHE A 114 -10.77 5.16 -20.23
CA PHE A 114 -10.52 6.59 -19.95
C PHE A 114 -9.29 7.14 -20.67
N LEU A 115 -8.13 6.53 -20.43
CA LEU A 115 -6.86 6.90 -21.03
C LEU A 115 -6.83 6.52 -22.51
N ASP A 116 -6.10 7.29 -23.31
CA ASP A 116 -5.78 6.89 -24.68
C ASP A 116 -4.77 5.70 -24.71
N GLU A 117 -4.51 5.17 -25.91
CA GLU A 117 -3.65 3.99 -26.06
C GLU A 117 -2.21 4.23 -25.57
N ALA A 118 -1.66 5.41 -25.86
CA ALA A 118 -0.29 5.76 -25.47
C ALA A 118 -0.18 5.98 -23.97
N GLN A 119 -1.14 6.69 -23.38
CA GLN A 119 -1.24 6.91 -21.94
C GLN A 119 -1.42 5.61 -21.18
N TYR A 120 -2.23 4.69 -21.68
CA TYR A 120 -2.47 3.39 -21.05
C TYR A 120 -1.22 2.50 -21.08
N ALA A 121 -0.51 2.44 -22.22
CA ALA A 121 0.76 1.74 -22.34
C ALA A 121 1.82 2.33 -21.37
N LEU A 122 1.89 3.66 -21.29
CA LEU A 122 2.78 4.35 -20.36
C LEU A 122 2.43 4.04 -18.90
N LEU A 123 1.15 4.09 -18.56
CA LEU A 123 0.66 3.73 -17.22
C LEU A 123 1.08 2.31 -16.85
N ARG A 124 0.88 1.35 -17.74
CA ARG A 124 1.31 -0.02 -17.55
C ARG A 124 2.81 -0.11 -17.27
N ALA A 125 3.64 0.52 -18.09
CA ALA A 125 5.10 0.51 -17.90
C ALA A 125 5.53 1.14 -16.57
N VAL A 126 4.85 2.21 -16.15
CA VAL A 126 5.08 2.84 -14.84
C VAL A 126 4.68 1.89 -13.70
N MET A 127 3.51 1.26 -13.78
CA MET A 127 3.05 0.29 -12.77
C MET A 127 3.98 -0.92 -12.67
N ASP A 128 4.41 -1.47 -13.80
CA ASP A 128 5.36 -2.59 -13.85
C ASP A 128 6.75 -2.21 -13.31
N THR A 129 7.11 -0.91 -13.32
CA THR A 129 8.36 -0.41 -12.72
C THR A 129 8.24 -0.23 -11.21
N VAL A 130 7.09 0.25 -10.72
CA VAL A 130 6.86 0.54 -9.29
C VAL A 130 6.52 -0.73 -8.50
N LEU A 131 5.69 -1.60 -9.06
CA LEU A 131 5.24 -2.86 -8.47
C LEU A 131 5.51 -4.00 -9.46
N PRO A 132 6.78 -4.40 -9.63
CA PRO A 132 7.14 -5.49 -10.54
C PRO A 132 6.53 -6.82 -10.05
N GLN A 133 5.99 -7.61 -10.98
CA GLN A 133 5.37 -8.92 -10.72
C GLN A 133 6.10 -10.07 -11.47
N PRO A 134 7.43 -10.24 -11.34
CA PRO A 134 8.23 -11.18 -12.14
C PRO A 134 7.94 -12.66 -11.84
N GLU A 135 7.23 -12.95 -10.76
CA GLU A 135 6.76 -14.29 -10.39
C GLU A 135 5.45 -14.69 -11.07
N ARG A 136 4.74 -13.77 -11.71
CA ARG A 136 3.45 -14.01 -12.35
C ARG A 136 3.56 -14.07 -13.87
N SER A 137 2.75 -14.94 -14.47
CA SER A 137 2.52 -14.93 -15.91
C SER A 137 1.67 -13.71 -16.29
N GLU A 138 1.61 -13.35 -17.58
CA GLU A 138 0.74 -12.25 -18.04
C GLU A 138 -0.74 -12.50 -17.71
N ALA A 139 -1.19 -13.76 -17.71
CA ALA A 139 -2.56 -14.13 -17.39
C ALA A 139 -2.88 -14.02 -15.88
N ASP A 140 -1.87 -14.22 -15.02
CA ASP A 140 -2.03 -14.19 -13.56
C ASP A 140 -1.65 -12.83 -12.95
N ARG A 141 -1.09 -11.94 -13.76
CA ARG A 141 -0.64 -10.61 -13.36
C ARG A 141 -1.84 -9.76 -12.93
N ILE A 142 -1.69 -9.08 -11.80
CA ILE A 142 -2.67 -8.11 -11.32
C ILE A 142 -2.68 -6.92 -12.29
N PRO A 143 -3.79 -6.64 -13.00
CA PRO A 143 -3.84 -5.64 -14.07
C PRO A 143 -4.08 -4.23 -13.51
N LEU A 144 -3.07 -3.66 -12.86
CA LEU A 144 -3.14 -2.38 -12.15
C LEU A 144 -3.65 -1.23 -13.01
N GLU A 145 -3.13 -1.10 -14.23
CA GLU A 145 -3.51 -0.11 -15.22
C GLU A 145 -4.98 -0.22 -15.63
N ALA A 146 -5.50 -1.43 -15.80
CA ALA A 146 -6.88 -1.66 -16.21
C ALA A 146 -7.85 -1.21 -15.11
N LEU A 147 -7.56 -1.63 -13.87
CA LEU A 147 -8.36 -1.30 -12.69
C LEU A 147 -8.32 0.20 -12.38
N LEU A 148 -7.17 0.84 -12.55
CA LEU A 148 -7.03 2.28 -12.38
C LEU A 148 -7.77 3.04 -13.48
N ASP A 149 -7.62 2.63 -14.74
CA ASP A 149 -8.29 3.26 -15.87
C ASP A 149 -9.82 3.21 -15.74
N GLU A 150 -10.37 2.07 -15.32
CA GLU A 150 -11.79 1.95 -15.01
C GLU A 150 -12.22 2.87 -13.86
N LYS A 151 -11.43 2.93 -12.77
CA LYS A 151 -11.67 3.84 -11.64
C LYS A 151 -11.74 5.30 -12.12
N LEU A 152 -10.87 5.69 -13.05
CA LEU A 152 -10.86 7.04 -13.64
C LEU A 152 -12.07 7.26 -14.56
N ALA A 153 -12.42 6.28 -15.38
CA ALA A 153 -13.59 6.33 -16.26
C ALA A 153 -14.89 6.54 -15.47
N MET A 154 -15.06 5.78 -14.37
CA MET A 154 -16.19 5.87 -13.45
C MET A 154 -16.13 7.08 -12.51
N ASN A 155 -15.05 7.86 -12.53
CA ASN A 155 -14.82 8.98 -11.62
C ASN A 155 -14.93 8.61 -10.13
N LEU A 156 -14.45 7.42 -9.75
CA LEU A 156 -14.51 6.96 -8.37
C LEU A 156 -13.44 7.69 -7.53
N THR A 157 -13.87 8.60 -6.66
CA THR A 157 -12.99 9.40 -5.82
C THR A 157 -12.71 8.76 -4.45
N ASP A 158 -11.70 9.26 -3.75
CA ASP A 158 -11.38 8.86 -2.37
C ASP A 158 -12.29 9.56 -1.32
N GLY A 159 -13.31 10.32 -1.75
CA GLY A 159 -14.28 11.01 -0.88
C GLY A 159 -13.80 12.33 -0.29
N THR A 160 -12.49 12.61 -0.24
CA THR A 160 -11.92 13.87 0.24
C THR A 160 -10.88 14.43 -0.74
N ARG A 161 -10.87 15.75 -0.94
CA ARG A 161 -9.90 16.47 -1.80
C ARG A 161 -9.79 17.92 -1.33
N HIS A 162 -8.56 18.44 -1.23
CA HIS A 162 -8.35 19.87 -1.02
C HIS A 162 -8.80 20.66 -2.25
N LYS A 163 -9.40 21.83 -2.06
CA LYS A 163 -9.96 22.63 -3.15
C LYS A 163 -8.95 22.92 -4.26
N ASP A 164 -7.70 23.19 -3.86
CA ASP A 164 -6.62 23.66 -4.75
C ASP A 164 -5.84 22.52 -5.43
N VAL A 165 -6.19 21.25 -5.18
CA VAL A 165 -5.55 20.09 -5.80
C VAL A 165 -6.37 19.62 -7.00
N LEU A 166 -5.72 19.34 -8.13
CA LEU A 166 -6.38 18.80 -9.33
C LEU A 166 -7.20 17.54 -9.02
N THR A 167 -8.29 17.34 -9.77
CA THR A 167 -9.04 16.08 -9.67
C THR A 167 -8.20 14.90 -10.17
N GLN A 168 -8.54 13.68 -9.78
CA GLN A 168 -7.80 12.50 -10.24
C GLN A 168 -7.79 12.40 -11.78
N ARG A 169 -8.95 12.62 -12.43
CA ARG A 169 -9.08 12.59 -13.90
C ARG A 169 -8.25 13.65 -14.61
N GLU A 170 -7.90 14.74 -13.91
CA GLU A 170 -7.02 15.80 -14.41
C GLU A 170 -5.55 15.55 -14.11
N ALA A 171 -5.25 15.00 -12.93
CA ALA A 171 -3.90 14.76 -12.45
C ALA A 171 -3.23 13.61 -13.22
N TRP A 172 -3.96 12.52 -13.52
CA TRP A 172 -3.37 11.34 -14.14
C TRP A 172 -2.83 11.59 -15.56
N PRO A 173 -3.61 12.13 -16.53
CA PRO A 173 -3.07 12.42 -17.86
C PRO A 173 -1.89 13.40 -17.82
N ARG A 174 -1.96 14.42 -16.96
CA ARG A 174 -0.87 15.42 -16.80
C ARG A 174 0.38 14.80 -16.20
N GLY A 175 0.24 14.00 -15.15
CA GLY A 175 1.37 13.33 -14.51
C GLY A 175 2.02 12.27 -15.40
N LEU A 176 1.23 11.53 -16.20
CA LEU A 176 1.78 10.61 -17.20
C LEU A 176 2.56 11.36 -18.28
N ALA A 177 2.00 12.44 -18.83
CA ALA A 177 2.72 13.28 -19.79
C ALA A 177 4.01 13.88 -19.20
N ALA A 178 3.98 14.28 -17.92
CA ALA A 178 5.16 14.79 -17.24
C ALA A 178 6.23 13.69 -17.07
N ILE A 179 5.87 12.47 -16.65
CA ILE A 179 6.81 11.34 -16.55
C ILE A 179 7.50 11.06 -17.89
N ASP A 180 6.75 11.07 -18.99
CA ASP A 180 7.34 10.85 -20.31
C ASP A 180 8.23 12.01 -20.77
N ALA A 181 7.88 13.25 -20.41
CA ALA A 181 8.74 14.41 -20.66
C ALA A 181 10.05 14.35 -19.86
N GLU A 182 10.01 13.96 -18.58
CA GLU A 182 11.22 13.73 -17.77
C GLU A 182 12.11 12.63 -18.39
N ALA A 183 11.50 11.56 -18.90
CA ALA A 183 12.24 10.51 -19.61
C ALA A 183 12.98 11.06 -20.84
N HIS A 184 12.31 11.88 -21.66
CA HIS A 184 12.95 12.54 -22.78
C HIS A 184 14.05 13.51 -22.34
N ALA A 185 13.83 14.29 -21.29
CA ALA A 185 14.82 15.24 -20.79
C ALA A 185 16.08 14.55 -20.24
N MET A 186 15.91 13.43 -19.53
CA MET A 186 17.01 12.71 -18.87
C MET A 186 17.77 11.78 -19.82
N HIS A 187 17.06 11.14 -20.76
CA HIS A 187 17.61 10.02 -21.57
C HIS A 187 17.45 10.21 -23.09
N GLY A 188 16.87 11.33 -23.54
CA GLY A 188 16.67 11.64 -24.96
C GLY A 188 15.57 10.83 -25.67
N ARG A 189 14.80 10.02 -24.94
CA ARG A 189 13.76 9.13 -25.47
C ARG A 189 12.64 8.90 -24.46
N GLY A 190 11.45 8.54 -24.94
CA GLY A 190 10.27 8.34 -24.10
C GLY A 190 10.38 7.16 -23.14
N PHE A 191 9.61 7.21 -22.05
CA PHE A 191 9.70 6.28 -20.93
C PHE A 191 9.48 4.81 -21.35
N LEU A 192 8.61 4.58 -22.34
CA LEU A 192 8.36 3.25 -22.90
C LEU A 192 9.59 2.63 -23.55
N SER A 193 10.50 3.44 -24.10
CA SER A 193 11.71 2.97 -24.78
C SER A 193 12.91 2.78 -23.85
N LEU A 194 12.77 3.15 -22.56
CA LEU A 194 13.81 3.01 -21.54
C LEU A 194 13.94 1.56 -21.04
N SER A 195 15.15 1.20 -20.65
CA SER A 195 15.44 -0.01 -19.87
C SER A 195 14.86 0.09 -18.45
N ALA A 196 14.78 -1.04 -17.74
CA ALA A 196 14.25 -1.07 -16.38
C ALA A 196 15.00 -0.14 -15.41
N ASP A 197 16.35 -0.11 -15.49
CA ASP A 197 17.18 0.76 -14.65
C ASP A 197 16.97 2.24 -14.97
N GLU A 198 16.87 2.59 -16.26
CA GLU A 198 16.58 3.97 -16.68
C GLU A 198 15.19 4.42 -16.23
N ARG A 199 14.15 3.58 -16.39
CA ARG A 199 12.80 3.85 -15.87
C ARG A 199 12.82 4.11 -14.37
N HIS A 200 13.52 3.27 -13.61
CA HIS A 200 13.68 3.45 -12.17
C HIS A 200 14.36 4.78 -11.85
N SER A 201 15.42 5.16 -12.58
CA SER A 201 16.13 6.43 -12.36
C SER A 201 15.23 7.65 -12.58
N VAL A 202 14.32 7.60 -13.57
CA VAL A 202 13.35 8.67 -13.82
C VAL A 202 12.39 8.77 -12.63
N LEU A 203 11.80 7.66 -12.19
CA LEU A 203 10.87 7.67 -11.06
C LEU A 203 11.54 8.09 -9.73
N GLU A 204 12.80 7.72 -9.52
CA GLU A 204 13.60 8.16 -8.38
C GLU A 204 13.88 9.68 -8.41
N ALA A 205 14.19 10.23 -9.60
CA ALA A 205 14.36 11.67 -9.78
C ALA A 205 13.06 12.42 -9.39
N ILE A 206 11.91 11.90 -9.79
CA ILE A 206 10.59 12.46 -9.44
C ILE A 206 10.34 12.41 -7.93
N ASP A 207 10.58 11.28 -7.27
CA ASP A 207 10.39 11.14 -5.80
C ASP A 207 11.32 12.07 -5.00
N THR A 208 12.53 12.26 -5.49
CA THR A 208 13.53 13.15 -4.87
C THR A 208 13.39 14.62 -5.28
N GLY A 209 12.49 14.95 -6.22
CA GLY A 209 12.26 16.31 -6.70
C GLY A 209 13.38 16.87 -7.57
N ARG A 210 14.22 16.00 -8.16
CA ARG A 210 15.33 16.36 -9.06
C ARG A 210 14.88 16.37 -10.53
N VAL A 211 13.76 17.04 -10.78
CA VAL A 211 13.06 17.07 -12.08
C VAL A 211 12.67 18.49 -12.46
N ASP A 212 12.38 18.72 -13.74
CA ASP A 212 12.00 20.05 -14.23
C ASP A 212 10.52 20.34 -13.93
N GLY A 213 10.26 21.37 -13.11
CA GLY A 213 8.90 21.78 -12.75
C GLY A 213 8.02 22.18 -13.93
N GLU A 214 8.60 22.61 -15.05
CA GLU A 214 7.86 23.04 -16.25
C GLU A 214 7.03 21.90 -16.88
N HIS A 215 7.50 20.66 -16.77
CA HIS A 215 6.79 19.49 -17.30
C HIS A 215 5.49 19.18 -16.53
N TRP A 216 5.38 19.62 -15.28
CA TRP A 216 4.34 19.17 -14.35
C TRP A 216 3.10 20.08 -14.32
N LYS A 217 3.15 21.27 -14.94
CA LYS A 217 1.99 22.14 -15.26
C LYS A 217 0.92 22.21 -14.15
N GLY A 218 1.32 22.62 -12.95
CA GLY A 218 0.44 22.76 -11.79
C GLY A 218 0.34 21.52 -10.89
N LEU A 219 1.09 20.46 -11.20
CA LEU A 219 1.34 19.37 -10.27
C LEU A 219 2.67 19.61 -9.54
N VAL A 220 2.71 19.21 -8.27
CA VAL A 220 3.98 19.08 -7.54
C VAL A 220 4.51 17.66 -7.76
N PRO A 221 5.68 17.47 -8.41
CA PRO A 221 6.15 16.15 -8.88
C PRO A 221 6.11 15.08 -7.79
N LYS A 222 6.79 15.36 -6.67
CA LYS A 222 6.88 14.47 -5.52
C LYS A 222 5.51 14.17 -4.90
N SER A 223 4.62 15.16 -4.86
CA SER A 223 3.27 15.00 -4.30
C SER A 223 2.43 14.09 -5.19
N PHE A 224 2.44 14.32 -6.51
CA PHE A 224 1.76 13.44 -7.47
C PHE A 224 2.29 12.00 -7.34
N PHE A 225 3.61 11.82 -7.36
CA PHE A 225 4.20 10.50 -7.28
C PHE A 225 3.80 9.75 -6.00
N ARG A 226 4.01 10.34 -4.82
CA ARG A 226 3.76 9.65 -3.54
C ARG A 226 2.29 9.56 -3.17
N HIS A 227 1.53 10.65 -3.32
CA HIS A 227 0.17 10.75 -2.78
C HIS A 227 -0.92 10.41 -3.78
N VAL A 228 -0.62 10.42 -5.08
CA VAL A 228 -1.55 9.99 -6.14
C VAL A 228 -1.12 8.64 -6.68
N LEU A 229 0.04 8.56 -7.32
CA LEU A 229 0.45 7.37 -8.08
C LEU A 229 0.70 6.16 -7.17
N LEU A 230 1.67 6.25 -6.25
CA LEU A 230 2.03 5.13 -5.36
C LEU A 230 0.85 4.70 -4.50
N LYS A 231 0.12 5.68 -3.94
CA LYS A 231 -1.04 5.41 -3.09
C LYS A 231 -2.12 4.63 -3.83
N GLN A 232 -2.44 4.99 -5.08
CA GLN A 232 -3.44 4.26 -5.87
C GLN A 232 -2.91 2.89 -6.32
N ALA A 233 -1.64 2.80 -6.74
CA ALA A 233 -1.02 1.54 -7.13
C ALA A 233 -1.10 0.50 -6.00
N VAL A 234 -0.65 0.87 -4.79
CA VAL A 234 -0.69 0.00 -3.59
C VAL A 234 -2.12 -0.39 -3.21
N LYS A 235 -3.06 0.57 -3.23
CA LYS A 235 -4.48 0.30 -2.93
C LYS A 235 -5.07 -0.74 -3.88
N ILE A 236 -4.83 -0.59 -5.18
CA ILE A 236 -5.36 -1.51 -6.20
C ILE A 236 -4.67 -2.88 -6.05
N TYR A 237 -3.35 -2.89 -5.92
CA TYR A 237 -2.56 -4.11 -5.80
C TYR A 237 -3.02 -4.97 -4.62
N TYR A 238 -3.03 -4.42 -3.40
CA TYR A 238 -3.45 -5.13 -2.20
C TYR A 238 -4.98 -5.28 -2.05
N SER A 239 -5.76 -4.92 -3.08
CA SER A 239 -7.17 -5.32 -3.16
C SER A 239 -7.38 -6.68 -3.83
N HIS A 240 -6.34 -7.20 -4.51
CA HIS A 240 -6.40 -8.44 -5.26
C HIS A 240 -6.00 -9.65 -4.42
N PRO A 241 -6.74 -10.78 -4.47
CA PRO A 241 -6.41 -11.99 -3.69
C PRO A 241 -5.00 -12.53 -3.91
N ALA A 242 -4.47 -12.40 -5.14
CA ALA A 242 -3.11 -12.83 -5.44
C ALA A 242 -2.05 -12.05 -4.61
N ALA A 243 -2.29 -10.77 -4.30
CA ALA A 243 -1.41 -9.99 -3.43
C ALA A 243 -1.62 -10.34 -1.96
N TRP A 244 -2.83 -10.77 -1.56
CA TRP A 244 -3.08 -11.22 -0.18
C TRP A 244 -2.24 -12.45 0.17
N ASN A 245 -2.09 -13.37 -0.78
CA ASN A 245 -1.24 -14.55 -0.60
C ASN A 245 0.21 -14.16 -0.30
N GLU A 246 0.74 -13.11 -0.96
CA GLU A 246 2.12 -12.68 -0.80
C GLU A 246 2.47 -12.23 0.62
N ILE A 247 1.51 -11.58 1.28
CA ILE A 247 1.68 -11.01 2.62
C ILE A 247 0.98 -11.83 3.70
N GLY A 248 0.41 -12.99 3.34
CA GLY A 248 -0.31 -13.85 4.28
C GLY A 248 -1.64 -13.27 4.77
N PHE A 249 -2.19 -12.29 4.06
CA PHE A 249 -3.42 -11.63 4.49
C PHE A 249 -4.62 -12.58 4.39
N GLY A 250 -5.39 -12.63 5.48
CA GLY A 250 -6.53 -13.54 5.63
C GLY A 250 -7.71 -13.26 4.71
N GLY A 251 -7.76 -12.08 4.11
CA GLY A 251 -8.94 -11.51 3.46
C GLY A 251 -9.72 -10.58 4.40
N PRO A 252 -10.85 -10.01 3.93
CA PRO A 252 -11.68 -9.13 4.75
C PRO A 252 -12.11 -9.80 6.07
N ALA A 253 -12.23 -9.01 7.13
CA ALA A 253 -12.61 -9.52 8.45
C ALA A 253 -14.05 -10.04 8.50
N ALA A 254 -14.97 -9.49 7.69
CA ALA A 254 -16.34 -9.99 7.64
C ALA A 254 -16.43 -11.36 6.96
N PRO A 255 -17.29 -12.29 7.44
CA PRO A 255 -18.21 -12.12 8.57
C PRO A 255 -17.64 -12.58 9.92
N ARG A 256 -16.54 -13.33 9.93
CA ARG A 256 -16.04 -14.07 11.12
C ARG A 256 -15.27 -13.19 12.11
N GLY A 257 -14.53 -12.20 11.62
CA GLY A 257 -13.53 -11.43 12.35
C GLY A 257 -12.18 -12.13 12.46
N TYR A 258 -11.16 -11.39 12.90
CA TYR A 258 -9.89 -11.91 13.40
C TYR A 258 -9.98 -11.94 14.93
N LEU A 259 -9.87 -13.13 15.53
CA LEU A 259 -10.14 -13.32 16.96
C LEU A 259 -8.86 -13.30 17.78
N ARG A 260 -7.79 -13.89 17.25
CA ARG A 260 -6.52 -14.06 17.96
C ARG A 260 -5.56 -12.93 17.64
N LEU A 261 -5.68 -11.84 18.40
CA LEU A 261 -4.89 -10.61 18.19
C LEU A 261 -3.64 -10.50 19.09
N GLY A 262 -3.32 -11.54 19.86
CA GLY A 262 -2.13 -11.56 20.74
C GLY A 262 -0.82 -11.72 19.97
N PRO A 263 0.34 -11.39 20.58
CA PRO A 263 1.65 -11.66 19.99
C PRO A 263 1.82 -13.14 19.66
N ASP A 264 2.33 -13.45 18.46
CA ASP A 264 2.51 -14.82 17.93
C ASP A 264 1.25 -15.71 17.99
N MET A 265 0.07 -15.08 18.08
CA MET A 265 -1.21 -15.75 17.99
C MET A 265 -1.76 -15.61 16.58
N ARG A 266 -2.37 -16.67 16.07
CA ARG A 266 -3.02 -16.70 14.77
C ARG A 266 -4.25 -17.58 14.84
N ASP A 267 -5.31 -17.21 14.13
CA ASP A 267 -6.40 -18.14 13.89
C ASP A 267 -5.92 -19.31 13.02
N PRO A 268 -6.48 -20.53 13.17
CA PRO A 268 -6.01 -21.72 12.44
C PRO A 268 -6.03 -21.60 10.91
N TRP A 269 -6.81 -20.63 10.39
CA TRP A 269 -6.97 -20.36 8.97
C TRP A 269 -6.07 -19.22 8.47
N GLU A 270 -5.38 -18.51 9.36
CA GLU A 270 -4.41 -17.47 9.00
C GLU A 270 -3.14 -18.09 8.44
N ALA A 271 -2.42 -17.31 7.65
CA ALA A 271 -1.22 -17.78 6.99
C ALA A 271 -0.11 -18.05 8.01
N GLU A 272 0.61 -19.16 7.82
CA GLU A 272 1.81 -19.46 8.59
C GLU A 272 3.04 -18.93 7.87
N GLU A 273 3.78 -18.04 8.52
CA GLU A 273 5.05 -17.55 8.00
C GLU A 273 6.10 -18.67 8.03
N LYS A 274 6.64 -19.01 6.86
CA LYS A 274 7.72 -20.02 6.70
C LYS A 274 9.09 -19.39 6.53
N ARG A 275 9.27 -18.15 7.01
CA ARG A 275 10.58 -17.50 6.98
C ARG A 275 11.54 -18.33 7.84
N ARG A 276 12.72 -18.65 7.31
CA ARG A 276 13.83 -19.00 8.21
C ARG A 276 13.98 -17.83 9.18
N PRO A 277 14.24 -18.03 10.49
CA PRO A 277 14.66 -16.94 11.33
C PRO A 277 15.68 -16.14 10.53
N GLN A 278 15.54 -14.82 10.44
CA GLN A 278 16.68 -14.01 10.01
C GLN A 278 17.83 -14.56 10.83
N GLU A 279 18.84 -15.17 10.18
CA GLU A 279 20.17 -15.24 10.78
C GLU A 279 20.34 -13.85 11.34
N ALA A 280 20.40 -13.74 12.67
CA ALA A 280 20.57 -12.46 13.33
C ALA A 280 21.65 -11.80 12.50
N GLU A 281 21.30 -10.75 11.74
CA GLU A 281 22.32 -9.97 11.05
C GLU A 281 23.25 -9.65 12.19
N ASP A 282 24.44 -10.27 12.16
CA ASP A 282 25.39 -10.23 13.25
C ASP A 282 25.48 -8.76 13.59
N LEU A 283 24.79 -8.37 14.65
CA LEU A 283 25.10 -7.19 15.39
C LEU A 283 26.41 -7.65 16.00
N SER A 284 27.47 -7.51 15.19
CA SER A 284 28.78 -7.20 15.70
C SER A 284 28.51 -6.04 16.61
N GLU A 285 28.30 -6.39 17.88
CA GLU A 285 28.58 -5.54 19.00
C GLU A 285 30.01 -5.07 18.70
N ASP A 286 30.10 -3.91 18.05
CA ASP A 286 31.24 -3.02 18.15
C ASP A 286 31.28 -2.63 19.64
N GLU A 287 31.65 -3.60 20.48
CA GLU A 287 31.99 -3.43 21.88
C GLU A 287 33.34 -2.71 21.89
N THR A 288 33.19 -1.39 21.98
CA THR A 288 34.17 -0.38 22.40
C THR A 288 35.08 -0.82 23.54
#